data_AF-A0A6P1YH89-F1
#
_entry.id   AF-A0A6P1YH89-F1
#
_cell.length_a   1.000
_cell.length_b   1.000
_cell.length_c   1.000
_cell.angle_alpha   90.00
_cell.angle_beta   90.00
_cell.angle_gamma   90.00
#
_symmetry.space_group_name_H-M   'P 1'
#
loop_
_entity.id
_entity.type
_entity.pdbx_description
1 polymer ?
#
loop_
_entity_poly.entity_id
_entity_poly.type
_entity_poly.pdbx_seq_one_letter_code
_entity_poly.pdbx_strand_id
1 'polypeptide(L)' 'MGKVLAGRIIEYRAKNRFNSIEDIKNVSGIGEKKFEAIKDLITID' A
#
# COMPACT_ATOMS: atom_id res chain seq x y z
N MET A 1 3.96 8.89 14.34
CA MET A 1 4.52 8.94 12.97
C MET A 1 3.90 7.84 12.08
N GLY A 2 2.58 7.88 11.82
CA GLY A 2 1.89 6.82 11.03
C GLY A 2 0.76 7.31 10.12
N LYS A 3 0.27 8.56 10.31
CA LYS A 3 -0.86 9.11 9.54
C LYS A 3 -0.57 9.31 8.05
N VAL A 4 0.68 9.58 7.69
CA VAL A 4 1.05 9.93 6.31
C VAL A 4 0.91 8.73 5.37
N LEU A 5 1.22 7.52 5.85
CA LEU A 5 1.19 6.34 4.99
C LEU A 5 -0.24 5.88 4.67
N ALA A 6 -1.10 5.82 5.68
CA ALA A 6 -2.50 5.47 5.48
C ALA A 6 -3.21 6.43 4.52
N GLY A 7 -2.92 7.74 4.63
CA GLY A 7 -3.43 8.75 3.70
C GLY A 7 -3.05 8.47 2.25
N ARG A 8 -1.77 8.13 2.01
CA ARG A 8 -1.28 7.81 0.66
C ARG A 8 -1.91 6.56 0.06
N ILE A 9 -2.19 5.54 0.88
CA ILE A 9 -2.89 4.32 0.43
C ILE A 9 -4.31 4.68 -0.02
N ILE A 10 -5.03 5.50 0.75
CA ILE A 10 -6.38 5.97 0.39
C ILE A 10 -6.35 6.80 -0.89
N GLU A 11 -5.39 7.74 -1.01
CA GLU A 11 -5.24 8.55 -2.23
C GLU A 11 -4.91 7.70 -3.46
N TYR A 12 -4.04 6.70 -3.31
CA TYR A 12 -3.71 5.78 -4.40
C TYR A 12 -4.95 5.00 -4.82
N ARG A 13 -5.70 4.42 -3.85
CA ARG A 13 -6.93 3.66 -4.12
C ARG A 13 -8.02 4.50 -4.80
N ALA A 14 -8.06 5.79 -4.51
CA ALA A 14 -9.05 6.70 -5.06
C ALA A 14 -8.83 6.95 -6.57
N LYS A 15 -7.58 6.79 -7.04
CA LYS A 15 -7.19 6.99 -8.44
C LYS A 15 -6.95 5.68 -9.19
N ASN A 16 -6.49 4.65 -8.50
CA ASN A 16 -6.11 3.35 -9.05
C ASN A 16 -6.69 2.23 -8.20
N ARG A 17 -7.14 1.13 -8.79
CA ARG A 17 -7.51 -0.07 -8.02
C ARG A 17 -6.26 -0.90 -7.74
N PHE A 18 -6.22 -1.51 -6.55
CA PHE A 18 -5.24 -2.55 -6.25
C PHE A 18 -5.71 -3.84 -6.92
N ASN A 19 -4.96 -4.33 -7.91
CA ASN A 19 -5.27 -5.60 -8.56
C ASN A 19 -4.46 -6.74 -7.95
N SER A 20 -3.26 -6.43 -7.47
CA SER A 20 -2.37 -7.35 -6.77
C SER A 20 -1.85 -6.71 -5.48
N ILE A 21 -1.51 -7.52 -4.48
CA ILE A 21 -0.93 -7.01 -3.22
C ILE A 21 0.34 -6.18 -3.49
N GLU A 22 1.02 -6.45 -4.60
CA GLU A 22 2.22 -5.74 -5.05
C GLU A 22 1.96 -4.29 -5.46
N ASP A 23 0.72 -3.93 -5.85
CA ASP A 23 0.37 -2.54 -6.20
C ASP A 23 0.58 -1.59 -5.02
N ILE A 24 0.56 -2.10 -3.78
CA ILE A 24 0.87 -1.30 -2.61
C ILE A 24 2.30 -0.72 -2.65
N LYS A 25 3.23 -1.35 -3.37
CA LYS A 25 4.60 -0.85 -3.59
C LYS A 25 4.61 0.43 -4.43
N ASN A 26 3.57 0.69 -5.21
CA ASN A 26 3.41 1.95 -5.95
C ASN A 26 3.01 3.12 -5.03
N VAL A 27 2.61 2.84 -3.79
CA VAL A 27 2.30 3.88 -2.80
C VAL A 27 3.59 4.49 -2.28
N SER A 28 3.75 5.80 -2.47
CA SER A 28 4.96 6.51 -2.06
C SER A 28 5.26 6.33 -0.56
N GLY A 29 6.45 5.79 -0.26
CA GLY A 29 6.87 5.47 1.11
C GLY A 29 6.62 4.02 1.56
N ILE A 30 6.12 3.16 0.66
CA ILE A 30 6.16 1.69 0.77
C ILE A 30 7.23 1.18 -0.18
N GLY A 31 8.44 1.01 0.33
CA GLY A 31 9.48 0.25 -0.37
C GLY A 31 9.39 -1.24 -0.07
N GLU A 32 10.27 -2.04 -0.67
CA GLU A 32 10.32 -3.50 -0.51
C GLU A 32 10.32 -3.94 0.95
N LYS A 33 11.18 -3.34 1.80
CA LYS A 33 11.25 -3.70 3.23
C LYS A 33 9.93 -3.55 3.97
N LYS A 34 9.16 -2.51 3.64
CA LYS A 34 7.85 -2.28 4.27
C LYS A 34 6.81 -3.21 3.69
N PHE A 35 6.82 -3.39 2.37
CA PHE A 35 5.96 -4.35 1.69
C PHE A 35 6.13 -5.74 2.28
N GLU A 36 7.35 -6.25 2.39
CA GLU A 36 7.64 -7.56 2.97
C GLU A 36 7.14 -7.72 4.41
N ALA A 37 7.15 -6.64 5.21
CA ALA A 37 6.65 -6.66 6.59
C ALA A 37 5.11 -6.63 6.69
N ILE A 38 4.40 -6.22 5.64
CA ILE A 38 2.93 -6.08 5.63
C ILE A 38 2.24 -6.95 4.58
N LYS A 39 2.98 -7.64 3.71
CA LYS A 39 2.41 -8.41 2.58
C LYS A 39 1.41 -9.46 3.04
N ASP A 40 1.70 -10.14 4.15
CA ASP A 40 0.83 -11.14 4.77
C ASP A 40 -0.40 -10.52 5.46
N LEU A 41 -0.39 -9.20 5.68
CA LEU A 41 -1.50 -8.44 6.27
C LEU A 41 -2.37 -7.74 5.20
N ILE A 42 -1.98 -7.82 3.93
CA ILE A 42 -2.73 -7.23 2.82
C ILE A 42 -3.56 -8.32 2.16
N THR A 43 -4.84 -8.05 1.99
CA THR A 43 -5.76 -8.90 1.23
C THR A 43 -6.51 -8.04 0.23
N ILE A 44 -6.72 -8.58 -0.96
CA ILE A 44 -7.57 -8.00 -2.00
C ILE A 44 -8.78 -8.92 -2.09
N ASP A 45 -9.97 -8.33 -2.01
CA ASP A 45 -11.27 -8.98 -2.16
C ASP A 45 -11.81 -8.74 -3.57
#